data_AF-A0A946MU75-F1
#
_entry.id   AF-A0A946MU75-F1
#
_cell.length_a   1.000
_cell.length_b   1.000
_cell.length_c   1.000
_cell.angle_alpha   90.00
_cell.angle_beta   90.00
_cell.angle_gamma   90.00
#
_symmetry.space_group_name_H-M   'P 1'
#
loop_
_entity.id
_entity.type
_entity.pdbx_description
1 polymer ?
#
loop_
_entity_poly.entity_id
_entity_poly.type
_entity_poly.pdbx_seq_one_letter_code
_entity_poly.pdbx_strand_id
1 'polypeptide(L)'
;MESAARRGRSLPVLRGLSYVFGCLLLCVTAMSAESAILEKIAFTPQPGSQLAVTLTFDQPFLAEVDSYAIEKPARVVLDLPGTRSMLGEKRFKLPQANATSVLVLE
;
A
#
# COMPACT_ATOMS: atom_id res chain seq x y z
N MET A 1 17.05 50.71 55.71
CA MET A 1 15.66 50.19 55.77
C MET A 1 15.13 50.30 54.36
N GLU A 2 15.29 49.21 53.60
CA GLU A 2 14.16 48.42 53.06
C GLU A 2 13.58 49.07 51.78
N SER A 3 13.29 48.39 50.68
CA SER A 3 13.21 46.97 50.42
C SER A 3 13.36 46.73 48.92
N ALA A 4 13.63 45.48 48.60
CA ALA A 4 14.16 44.97 47.35
C ALA A 4 13.14 44.89 46.19
N ALA A 5 13.74 44.70 45.02
CA ALA A 5 13.16 44.39 43.72
C ALA A 5 12.02 43.36 43.72
N ARG A 6 11.01 43.60 42.87
CA ARG A 6 10.24 42.54 42.22
C ARG A 6 9.97 42.89 40.75
N ARG A 7 10.93 42.55 39.89
CA ARG A 7 10.74 42.42 38.43
C ARG A 7 10.05 41.09 38.18
N GLY A 8 8.73 41.12 37.93
CA GLY A 8 7.93 39.95 37.59
C GLY A 8 8.47 39.29 36.32
N ARG A 9 8.98 38.06 36.45
CA ARG A 9 9.50 37.26 35.34
C ARG A 9 8.35 36.81 34.45
N SER A 10 8.44 37.15 33.17
CA SER A 10 7.65 36.56 32.09
C SER A 10 7.76 35.03 32.11
N LEU A 11 6.65 34.33 31.87
CA LEU A 11 6.56 32.87 31.75
C LEU A 11 6.73 32.46 30.26
N PRO A 12 7.95 32.19 29.75
CA PRO A 12 8.14 31.63 28.40
C PRO A 12 7.85 30.12 28.34
N VAL A 13 7.82 29.44 29.49
CA VAL A 13 7.79 27.97 29.58
C VAL A 13 6.46 27.37 29.10
N LEU A 14 5.34 28.08 29.31
CA LEU A 14 4.00 27.60 28.93
C LEU A 14 3.81 27.53 27.40
N ARG A 15 4.50 28.38 26.63
CA ARG A 15 4.41 28.43 25.16
C ARG A 15 5.25 27.34 24.49
N GLY A 16 6.40 27.00 25.07
CA GLY A 16 7.28 25.92 24.57
C GLY A 16 6.64 24.53 24.72
N LEU A 17 5.94 24.29 25.84
CA LEU A 17 5.28 23.00 26.10
C LEU A 17 4.15 22.72 25.09
N SER A 18 3.40 23.76 24.69
CA SER A 18 2.33 23.65 23.70
C SER A 18 2.85 23.35 22.29
N TYR A 19 4.03 23.88 21.93
CA TYR A 19 4.71 23.57 20.66
C TYR A 19 5.20 22.12 20.60
N VAL A 20 5.74 21.60 21.70
CA VAL A 20 6.18 20.19 21.78
C VAL A 20 4.99 19.23 21.69
N PHE A 21 3.88 19.57 22.36
CA PHE A 21 2.65 18.77 22.31
C PHE A 21 2.01 18.79 20.90
N GLY A 22 1.99 19.95 20.24
CA GLY A 22 1.50 20.09 18.86
C GLY A 22 2.37 19.35 17.84
N CYS A 23 3.70 19.35 18.02
CA CYS A 23 4.62 18.62 17.14
C CYS A 23 4.50 17.10 17.32
N LEU A 24 4.25 16.63 18.55
CA LEU A 24 4.03 15.20 18.85
C LEU A 24 2.70 14.69 18.26
N LEU A 25 1.65 15.51 18.26
CA LEU A 25 0.36 15.17 17.62
C LEU A 25 0.43 15.11 16.09
N LEU A 26 1.31 15.90 15.46
CA LEU A 26 1.50 15.89 14.00
C LEU A 26 2.24 14.62 13.50
N CYS A 27 3.02 13.96 14.36
CA CYS A 27 3.77 12.74 14.00
C CYS A 27 2.94 11.45 14.06
N VAL A 28 1.77 11.43 14.72
CA VAL A 28 0.98 10.21 14.94
C VAL A 28 0.20 9.76 13.69
N THR A 29 0.08 10.60 12.66
CA THR A 29 -0.68 10.24 11.44
C THR A 29 0.15 9.50 10.40
N ALA A 30 1.31 8.96 10.75
CA ALA A 30 2.00 7.98 9.91
C ALA A 30 1.19 6.67 9.91
N MET A 31 0.13 6.66 9.11
CA MET A 31 -0.67 5.47 8.84
C MET A 31 0.29 4.41 8.30
N SER A 32 0.51 3.34 9.05
CA SER A 32 1.25 2.18 8.54
C SER A 32 0.56 1.70 7.28
N ALA A 33 1.24 1.81 6.14
CA ALA A 33 0.78 1.20 4.89
C ALA A 33 0.91 -0.31 5.07
N GLU A 34 -0.17 -0.95 5.52
CA GLU A 34 -0.23 -2.40 5.60
C GLU A 34 -0.20 -2.96 4.18
N SER A 35 0.62 -3.99 3.99
CA SER A 35 0.79 -4.61 2.67
C SER A 35 -0.40 -5.52 2.42
N ALA A 36 -1.10 -5.31 1.30
CA ALA A 36 -2.19 -6.20 0.93
C ALA A 36 -1.67 -7.59 0.57
N ILE A 37 -2.39 -8.61 1.01
CA ILE A 37 -2.06 -10.01 0.82
C ILE A 37 -2.96 -10.55 -0.29
N LEU A 38 -2.34 -10.96 -1.40
CA LEU A 38 -3.02 -11.69 -2.47
C LEU A 38 -3.28 -13.13 -2.01
N GLU A 39 -4.55 -13.44 -1.75
CA GLU A 39 -4.99 -14.74 -1.23
C GLU A 39 -5.39 -15.71 -2.33
N LYS A 40 -5.94 -15.19 -3.44
CA LYS A 40 -6.50 -16.02 -4.50
C LYS A 40 -6.42 -15.34 -5.87
N ILE A 41 -6.19 -16.17 -6.89
CA ILE A 41 -6.37 -15.82 -8.29
C ILE A 41 -7.42 -16.77 -8.89
N ALA A 42 -8.43 -16.21 -9.55
CA ALA A 42 -9.43 -16.96 -10.30
C ALA A 42 -9.37 -16.61 -11.78
N PHE A 43 -9.62 -17.63 -12.62
CA PHE A 43 -9.56 -17.52 -14.07
C PHE A 43 -10.92 -17.93 -14.66
N THR A 44 -11.57 -16.99 -15.33
CA THR A 44 -12.90 -17.20 -15.91
C THR A 44 -12.83 -16.93 -17.41
N PRO A 45 -12.92 -17.96 -18.26
CA PRO A 45 -13.08 -17.77 -19.70
C PRO A 45 -14.35 -16.96 -20.00
N GLN A 46 -14.25 -16.04 -20.94
CA GLN A 46 -15.37 -15.21 -21.39
C GLN A 46 -15.62 -15.38 -22.90
N PRO A 47 -16.84 -15.05 -23.39
CA PRO A 47 -17.14 -15.09 -24.81
C PRO A 47 -16.16 -14.25 -25.64
N GLY A 48 -15.91 -14.68 -26.88
CA GLY A 48 -15.00 -13.98 -27.79
C GLY A 48 -13.52 -14.15 -27.46
N SER A 49 -13.14 -15.31 -26.90
CA SER A 49 -11.73 -15.64 -26.56
C SER A 49 -11.11 -14.69 -25.51
N GLN A 50 -11.94 -14.12 -24.65
CA GLN A 50 -11.50 -13.26 -23.55
C GLN A 50 -11.25 -14.09 -22.29
N LEU A 51 -10.39 -13.60 -21.40
CA LEU A 51 -10.11 -14.19 -20.10
C LEU A 51 -10.24 -13.12 -19.02
N ALA A 52 -11.13 -13.34 -18.06
CA ALA A 52 -11.15 -12.54 -16.84
C ALA A 52 -10.22 -13.16 -15.79
N VAL A 53 -9.33 -12.34 -15.27
CA VAL A 53 -8.46 -12.67 -14.15
C VAL A 53 -8.95 -11.88 -12.95
N THR A 54 -9.36 -12.57 -11.88
CA THR A 54 -9.85 -11.95 -10.65
C THR A 54 -8.87 -12.19 -9.52
N LEU A 55 -8.40 -11.11 -8.92
CA LEU A 55 -7.47 -11.12 -7.78
C LEU A 55 -8.27 -10.83 -6.51
N THR A 56 -8.08 -11.65 -5.47
CA THR A 56 -8.71 -11.46 -4.16
C THR A 56 -7.64 -11.13 -3.13
N PHE A 57 -7.85 -10.02 -2.43
CA PHE A 57 -6.97 -9.52 -1.38
C PHE A 57 -7.68 -9.57 -0.03
N ASP A 58 -6.91 -9.70 1.05
CA ASP A 58 -7.36 -9.61 2.44
C ASP A 58 -7.93 -8.22 2.79
N GLN A 59 -7.39 -7.18 2.17
CA GLN A 59 -7.76 -5.79 2.36
C GLN A 59 -7.72 -5.01 1.04
N PRO A 60 -8.52 -3.93 0.91
CA PRO A 60 -8.38 -3.03 -0.22
C PRO A 60 -7.03 -2.30 -0.15
N PHE A 61 -6.28 -2.29 -1.25
CA PHE A 61 -5.09 -1.45 -1.36
C PHE A 61 -5.41 -0.20 -2.20
N LEU A 62 -4.84 0.93 -1.78
CA LEU A 62 -5.10 2.26 -2.38
C LEU A 62 -4.02 2.67 -3.39
N ALA A 63 -3.02 1.81 -3.61
CA ALA A 63 -1.90 2.12 -4.49
C ALA A 63 -2.30 1.99 -5.97
N GLU A 64 -1.70 2.82 -6.80
CA GLU A 64 -1.89 2.79 -8.24
C GLU A 64 -1.31 1.48 -8.81
N VAL A 65 -2.10 0.81 -9.66
CA VAL A 65 -1.71 -0.43 -10.33
C VAL A 65 -1.21 -0.08 -11.72
N ASP A 66 0.03 -0.44 -12.03
CA ASP A 66 0.58 -0.27 -13.37
C ASP A 66 0.41 -1.56 -14.19
N SER A 67 0.18 -1.42 -15.49
CA SER A 67 0.02 -2.54 -16.39
C SER A 67 0.57 -2.22 -17.77
N TYR A 68 1.30 -3.18 -18.35
CA TYR A 68 1.85 -3.03 -19.69
C TYR A 68 1.93 -4.37 -20.42
N ALA A 69 1.94 -4.30 -21.74
CA ALA A 69 2.10 -5.46 -22.61
C ALA A 69 3.51 -5.47 -23.21
N ILE A 70 4.11 -6.65 -23.24
CA ILE A 70 5.37 -6.93 -23.94
C ILE A 70 5.03 -7.79 -25.14
N GLU A 71 5.46 -7.39 -26.35
CA GLU A 71 5.15 -8.13 -27.57
C GLU A 71 6.09 -9.32 -27.81
N LYS A 72 7.35 -9.22 -27.38
CA LYS A 72 8.39 -10.22 -27.70
C LYS A 72 9.15 -10.68 -26.43
N PRO A 73 8.86 -11.89 -25.93
CA PRO A 73 7.66 -12.71 -26.19
C PRO A 73 6.39 -12.04 -25.67
N ALA A 74 5.23 -12.43 -26.24
CA ALA A 74 3.92 -11.89 -25.91
C ALA A 74 3.50 -12.18 -24.47
N ARG A 75 3.29 -11.14 -23.65
CA ARG A 75 2.79 -11.25 -22.26
C ARG A 75 2.28 -9.90 -21.74
N VAL A 76 1.41 -9.95 -20.75
CA VAL A 76 0.93 -8.79 -19.99
C VAL A 76 1.53 -8.85 -18.59
N VAL A 77 2.01 -7.70 -18.09
CA VAL A 77 2.55 -7.54 -16.74
C VAL A 77 1.62 -6.62 -15.95
N LEU A 78 1.43 -6.96 -14.67
CA LEU A 78 0.64 -6.19 -13.72
C LEU A 78 1.50 -5.98 -12.47
N ASP A 79 1.80 -4.72 -12.16
CA ASP A 79 2.62 -4.35 -11.02
C ASP A 79 1.71 -3.93 -9.86
N LEU A 80 1.82 -4.65 -8.75
CA LEU A 80 0.97 -4.48 -7.56
C LEU A 80 1.84 -3.99 -6.39
N PRO A 81 2.11 -2.68 -6.28
CA PRO A 81 2.97 -2.14 -5.24
C PRO A 81 2.39 -2.39 -3.84
N GLY A 82 3.27 -2.70 -2.88
CA GLY A 82 2.84 -2.98 -1.51
C GLY A 82 2.01 -4.26 -1.37
N THR A 83 2.14 -5.22 -2.29
CA THR A 83 1.44 -6.51 -2.25
C THR A 83 2.38 -7.65 -1.87
N ARG A 84 1.90 -8.61 -1.09
CA ARG A 84 2.55 -9.90 -0.84
C ARG A 84 1.67 -11.04 -1.33
N SER A 85 2.25 -12.17 -1.74
CA SER A 85 1.48 -13.34 -2.15
C SER A 85 1.40 -14.38 -1.03
N MET A 86 0.18 -14.81 -0.69
CA MET A 86 -0.06 -15.99 0.16
C MET A 86 -0.50 -17.22 -0.66
N LEU A 87 -0.39 -17.13 -1.99
CA LEU A 87 -0.69 -18.24 -2.89
C LEU A 87 0.28 -19.40 -2.68
N GLY A 88 -0.24 -20.62 -2.65
CA GLY A 88 0.57 -21.84 -2.49
C GLY A 88 1.45 -22.18 -3.70
N GLU A 89 1.21 -21.56 -4.85
CA GLU A 89 1.99 -21.71 -6.07
C GLU A 89 2.18 -20.37 -6.77
N LYS A 90 3.29 -20.23 -7.50
CA LYS A 90 3.60 -19.01 -8.26
C LYS A 90 3.21 -19.09 -9.74
N ARG A 91 2.94 -20.29 -10.28
CA ARG A 91 2.67 -20.50 -11.70
C ARG A 91 1.38 -21.27 -11.90
N PHE A 92 0.41 -20.61 -12.52
CA PHE A 92 -0.89 -21.17 -12.84
C PHE A 92 -0.98 -21.45 -14.34
N LYS A 93 -1.25 -22.70 -14.72
CA LYS A 93 -1.53 -23.05 -16.12
C LYS A 93 -2.98 -22.70 -16.46
N LEU A 94 -3.18 -22.06 -17.61
CA LEU A 94 -4.52 -21.68 -18.06
C LEU A 94 -5.06 -22.78 -18.99
N PRO A 95 -6.21 -23.40 -18.66
CA PRO A 95 -6.67 -24.58 -19.39
C PRO A 95 -7.18 -24.25 -20.80
N GLN A 96 -7.85 -23.11 -21.00
CA GLN A 96 -8.50 -22.74 -22.27
C GLN A 96 -8.66 -21.21 -22.40
N ALA A 97 -7.66 -20.51 -22.96
CA ALA A 97 -7.75 -19.08 -23.30
C ALA A 97 -6.64 -18.66 -24.28
N ASN A 98 -6.69 -17.40 -24.75
CA ASN A 98 -5.60 -16.73 -25.48
C ASN A 98 -4.33 -16.48 -24.64
N ALA A 99 -4.20 -17.13 -23.49
CA ALA A 99 -3.07 -16.99 -22.57
C ALA A 99 -2.65 -18.38 -22.08
N THR A 100 -1.35 -18.60 -21.93
CA THR A 100 -0.78 -19.92 -21.60
C THR A 100 -0.64 -20.14 -20.10
N SER A 101 -0.26 -19.11 -19.35
CA SER A 101 -0.01 -19.21 -17.92
C SER A 101 0.05 -17.84 -17.26
N VAL A 102 -0.24 -17.79 -15.97
CA VAL A 102 0.06 -16.64 -15.11
C VAL A 102 1.22 -16.97 -14.18
N LEU A 103 2.14 -16.02 -14.01
CA LEU A 103 3.30 -16.13 -13.13
C LEU A 103 3.28 -14.98 -12.13
N VAL A 104 3.41 -15.32 -10.86
CA VAL A 104 3.51 -14.36 -9.74
C VAL A 104 4.98 -14.16 -9.42
N LEU A 105 5.40 -12.90 -9.38
CA LEU A 105 6.75 -12.45 -9.05
C LEU A 105 6.67 -11.59 -7.78
N GLU A 106 7.69 -11.67 -6.93
CA GLU A 106 7.84 -10.90 -5.69
C GLU A 106 9.26 -10.33 -5.60
#